data_AF-A0AA35TUI8-F1
#
_entry.id   AF-A0AA35TUI8-F1
#
_cell.length_a   1.000
_cell.length_b   1.000
_cell.length_c   1.000
_cell.angle_alpha   90.00
_cell.angle_beta   90.00
_cell.angle_gamma   90.00
#
_symmetry.space_group_name_H-M   'P 1'
#
loop_
_entity.id
_entity.type
_entity.pdbx_description
1 polymer ?
#
loop_
_entity_poly.entity_id
_entity_poly.type
_entity_poly.pdbx_seq_one_letter_code
_entity_poly.pdbx_strand_id
1 'polypeptide(L)'
;MAGSTNDASNLVSSWDPFANKWSRENYSAESVVRTKKDLAEIFREKPHGIHAAPNDDDIATIHGLVVGPVGTPYEGGLFHFLLRTPPTYPYEPPRVKLLTTGGGTVRFNPNLYMNGKVCLSIIGTWPGPAWTAAQSLLSVLVSIQSLMNERPYHNEPGYEKEMEVGAADKYNDIIAYETLRVAVCETMENFSTQYPAMLTKPLKQLFRDRIPFYITRATQLSERLDGQTSQDVFTGNKVTFNFNSVIERLQKLKQTI
;
A
#
# COMPACT_ATOMS: atom_id res chain seq x y z
N MET A 1 -16.90 36.21 26.17
CA MET A 1 -15.64 36.87 25.79
C MET A 1 -14.52 35.85 25.84
N ALA A 2 -13.76 35.77 24.75
CA ALA A 2 -12.49 35.07 24.50
C ALA A 2 -12.39 33.57 24.86
N GLY A 3 -12.10 32.61 23.96
CA GLY A 3 -11.55 32.68 22.62
C GLY A 3 -10.12 32.13 22.59
N SER A 4 -9.96 30.96 21.93
CA SER A 4 -8.73 30.43 21.29
C SER A 4 -7.54 30.09 22.20
N THR A 5 -6.78 29.01 22.00
CA THR A 5 -6.38 28.40 20.73
C THR A 5 -6.29 26.87 20.85
N ASN A 6 -7.07 26.15 20.03
CA ASN A 6 -6.73 24.80 19.59
C ASN A 6 -5.42 24.90 18.80
N ASP A 7 -4.31 24.44 19.38
CA ASP A 7 -3.09 24.21 18.61
C ASP A 7 -3.19 22.82 17.95
N ALA A 8 -3.98 22.75 16.89
CA ALA A 8 -4.15 21.57 16.04
C ALA A 8 -3.05 21.46 14.96
N SER A 9 -1.93 22.15 15.16
CA SER A 9 -0.76 22.13 14.27
C SER A 9 0.46 21.57 15.02
N ASN A 10 1.00 20.45 14.53
CA ASN A 10 2.33 19.87 14.85
C ASN A 10 2.43 18.56 15.65
N LEU A 11 1.49 17.61 15.51
CA LEU A 11 1.81 16.20 15.72
C LEU A 11 2.11 15.53 14.39
N VAL A 12 3.28 15.83 13.83
CA VAL A 12 3.82 15.02 12.74
C VAL A 12 4.08 13.63 13.32
N SER A 13 3.23 12.67 12.97
CA SER A 13 3.25 11.34 13.57
C SER A 13 4.56 10.63 13.27
N SER A 14 5.21 10.07 14.30
CA SER A 14 6.57 9.50 14.25
C SER A 14 6.77 8.35 13.25
N TRP A 15 5.69 7.82 12.66
CA TRP A 15 5.70 6.78 11.65
C TRP A 15 5.75 7.32 10.21
N ASP A 16 5.41 8.60 9.97
CA ASP A 16 5.26 9.15 8.62
C ASP A 16 6.64 9.51 8.01
N PRO A 17 7.05 8.93 6.87
CA PRO A 17 8.33 9.22 6.22
C PRO A 17 8.47 10.69 5.75
N PHE A 18 7.36 11.41 5.57
CA PHE A 18 7.37 12.85 5.26
C PHE A 18 7.63 13.72 6.48
N ALA A 19 7.73 13.13 7.68
CA ALA A 19 8.04 13.87 8.88
C ALA A 19 9.43 14.53 8.81
N ASN A 20 9.49 15.83 9.11
CA ASN A 20 10.72 16.64 9.09
C ASN A 20 11.81 16.20 10.08
N LYS A 21 11.60 15.14 10.88
CA LYS A 21 12.56 14.74 11.93
C LYS A 21 13.96 14.45 11.37
N TRP A 22 14.09 13.90 10.16
CA TRP A 22 15.38 13.49 9.58
C TRP A 22 15.91 14.40 8.48
N SER A 23 15.19 15.47 8.11
CA SER A 23 15.58 16.33 6.97
C SER A 23 16.83 17.18 7.23
N ARG A 24 17.31 17.23 8.48
CA ARG A 24 18.50 18.01 8.91
C ARG A 24 19.60 17.17 9.56
N GLU A 25 19.43 15.85 9.61
CA GLU A 25 20.39 14.94 10.25
C GLU A 25 21.36 14.37 9.20
N ASN A 26 22.64 14.25 9.57
CA ASN A 26 23.65 13.63 8.72
C ASN A 26 23.51 12.10 8.78
N TYR A 27 23.23 11.48 7.64
CA TYR A 27 23.21 10.02 7.51
C TYR A 27 24.61 9.45 7.76
N SER A 28 24.71 8.40 8.58
CA SER A 28 25.98 7.72 8.79
C SER A 28 26.42 6.99 7.51
N ALA A 29 27.73 6.80 7.34
CA ALA A 29 28.26 6.05 6.21
C ALA A 29 27.71 4.60 6.21
N GLU A 30 27.56 4.02 7.40
CA GLU A 30 26.99 2.69 7.64
C GLU A 30 25.53 2.63 7.18
N SER A 31 24.72 3.65 7.47
CA SER A 31 23.32 3.74 7.04
C SER A 31 23.21 3.75 5.52
N VAL A 32 23.99 4.62 4.86
CA VAL A 32 23.99 4.70 3.39
C VAL A 32 24.45 3.38 2.75
N VAL A 33 25.53 2.78 3.27
CA VAL A 33 26.04 1.50 2.78
C VAL A 33 25.01 0.38 2.98
N ARG A 34 24.35 0.35 4.14
CA ARG A 34 23.34 -0.66 4.45
C ARG A 34 22.10 -0.50 3.58
N THR A 35 21.60 0.72 3.36
CA THR A 35 20.46 0.97 2.47
C THR A 35 20.75 0.51 1.04
N LYS A 36 21.94 0.79 0.52
CA LYS A 36 22.37 0.31 -0.80
C LYS A 36 22.44 -1.23 -0.86
N LYS A 37 22.92 -1.88 0.21
CA LYS A 37 22.97 -3.34 0.30
C LYS A 37 21.58 -3.96 0.27
N ASP A 38 20.63 -3.42 1.03
CA ASP A 38 19.25 -3.90 1.06
C ASP A 38 18.52 -3.69 -0.29
N LEU A 39 18.77 -2.56 -0.97
CA LEU A 39 18.26 -2.36 -2.34
C LEU A 39 18.85 -3.37 -3.32
N ALA A 40 20.16 -3.63 -3.23
CA ALA A 40 20.83 -4.63 -4.07
C ALA A 40 20.30 -6.04 -3.82
N GLU A 41 19.93 -6.37 -2.57
CA GLU A 41 19.25 -7.63 -2.22
C GLU A 41 17.92 -7.74 -2.97
N ILE A 42 17.06 -6.72 -2.94
CA ILE A 42 15.77 -6.75 -3.65
C ILE A 42 15.97 -6.97 -5.15
N PHE A 43 16.92 -6.27 -5.77
CA PHE A 43 17.21 -6.42 -7.20
C PHE A 43 17.77 -7.80 -7.57
N ARG A 44 18.52 -8.43 -6.66
CA ARG A 44 19.12 -9.75 -6.85
C ARG A 44 18.10 -10.87 -6.66
N GLU A 45 17.37 -10.84 -5.54
CA GLU A 45 16.41 -11.89 -5.18
C GLU A 45 15.17 -11.87 -6.09
N LYS A 46 14.80 -10.71 -6.64
CA LYS A 46 13.62 -10.52 -7.50
C LYS A 46 12.36 -11.18 -6.90
N PRO A 47 12.01 -10.85 -5.65
CA PRO A 47 10.82 -11.37 -4.99
C PRO A 47 9.56 -11.21 -5.86
N HIS A 48 8.72 -12.24 -5.89
CA HIS A 48 7.55 -12.24 -6.74
C HIS A 48 6.60 -11.07 -6.40
N GLY A 49 6.35 -10.21 -7.39
CA GLY A 49 5.45 -9.07 -7.24
C GLY A 49 5.97 -7.95 -6.34
N ILE A 50 7.26 -7.92 -6.02
CA ILE A 50 7.86 -6.83 -5.25
C ILE A 50 8.94 -6.16 -6.09
N HIS A 51 8.83 -4.84 -6.25
CA HIS A 51 9.81 -4.00 -6.94
C HIS A 51 10.18 -2.83 -6.05
N ALA A 52 11.42 -2.34 -6.16
CA ALA A 52 11.85 -1.17 -5.42
C ALA A 52 12.74 -0.28 -6.28
N ALA A 53 12.70 1.02 -6.01
CA ALA A 53 13.63 1.99 -6.56
C ALA A 53 13.93 3.07 -5.52
N PRO A 54 15.18 3.54 -5.40
CA PRO A 54 15.46 4.72 -4.61
C PRO A 54 14.82 5.96 -5.22
N ASN A 55 14.57 6.98 -4.41
CA ASN A 55 14.26 8.32 -4.90
C ASN A 55 15.51 8.92 -5.55
N ASP A 56 15.34 9.66 -6.64
CA ASP A 56 16.47 10.15 -7.46
C ASP A 56 17.42 11.06 -6.66
N ASP A 57 16.86 11.89 -5.77
CA ASP A 57 17.61 12.87 -4.98
C ASP A 57 18.00 12.39 -3.57
N ASP A 58 17.43 11.27 -3.10
CA ASP A 58 17.61 10.79 -1.73
C ASP A 58 17.62 9.26 -1.65
N ILE A 59 18.81 8.69 -1.47
CA ILE A 59 19.01 7.23 -1.34
C ILE A 59 18.32 6.65 -0.10
N ALA A 60 18.05 7.47 0.92
CA ALA A 60 17.36 7.03 2.13
C ALA A 60 15.85 6.91 1.93
N THR A 61 15.32 7.48 0.85
CA THR A 61 13.91 7.37 0.47
C THR A 61 13.77 6.35 -0.66
N ILE A 62 12.92 5.36 -0.47
CA ILE A 62 12.75 4.22 -1.37
C ILE A 62 11.27 4.08 -1.72
N HIS A 63 10.98 3.97 -3.00
CA HIS A 63 9.66 3.61 -3.52
C HIS A 63 9.59 2.09 -3.65
N GLY A 64 8.67 1.48 -2.92
CA GLY A 64 8.34 0.06 -3.04
C GLY A 64 7.02 -0.12 -3.78
N LEU A 65 6.97 -1.01 -4.75
CA LEU A 65 5.75 -1.47 -5.40
C LEU A 65 5.50 -2.91 -4.97
N VAL A 66 4.33 -3.18 -4.40
CA VAL A 66 3.89 -4.53 -4.04
C VAL A 66 2.63 -4.87 -4.83
N VAL A 67 2.70 -5.96 -5.58
CA VAL A 67 1.58 -6.53 -6.32
C VAL A 67 0.77 -7.38 -5.35
N GLY A 68 -0.55 -7.16 -5.32
CA GLY A 68 -1.46 -7.91 -4.47
C GLY A 68 -1.47 -9.40 -4.81
N PRO A 69 -1.41 -10.31 -3.82
CA PRO A 69 -1.26 -11.75 -4.05
C PRO A 69 -2.44 -12.41 -4.77
N VAL A 70 -2.18 -13.49 -5.49
CA VAL A 70 -3.19 -14.32 -6.16
C VAL A 70 -4.13 -14.97 -5.14
N GLY A 71 -5.42 -15.07 -5.45
CA GLY A 71 -6.42 -15.69 -4.57
C GLY A 71 -6.96 -14.74 -3.49
N THR A 72 -6.52 -13.48 -3.48
CA THR A 72 -6.90 -12.50 -2.45
C THR A 72 -7.81 -11.41 -3.04
N PRO A 73 -8.52 -10.62 -2.22
CA PRO A 73 -9.24 -9.46 -2.73
C PRO A 73 -8.29 -8.38 -3.30
N TYR A 74 -6.99 -8.45 -3.02
CA TYR A 74 -5.96 -7.55 -3.53
C TYR A 74 -5.39 -7.94 -4.90
N GLU A 75 -5.79 -9.10 -5.43
CA GLU A 75 -5.10 -9.77 -6.53
C GLU A 75 -4.79 -8.86 -7.73
N GLY A 76 -3.49 -8.73 -8.02
CA GLY A 76 -2.99 -7.93 -9.13
C GLY A 76 -3.04 -6.42 -8.91
N GLY A 77 -3.53 -5.92 -7.78
CA GLY A 77 -3.47 -4.51 -7.41
C GLY A 77 -2.01 -4.02 -7.29
N LEU A 78 -1.76 -2.78 -7.67
CA LEU A 78 -0.44 -2.15 -7.69
C LEU A 78 -0.31 -1.17 -6.53
N PHE A 79 0.20 -1.65 -5.39
CA PHE A 79 0.28 -0.88 -4.15
C PHE A 79 1.64 -0.20 -4.01
N HIS A 80 1.64 1.12 -3.93
CA HIS A 80 2.83 1.95 -3.81
C HIS A 80 3.09 2.33 -2.36
N PHE A 81 4.28 1.98 -1.88
CA PHE A 81 4.78 2.32 -0.56
C PHE A 81 5.97 3.26 -0.67
N LEU A 82 6.04 4.24 0.22
CA LEU A 82 7.22 5.05 0.47
C LEU A 82 7.88 4.57 1.75
N LEU A 83 9.14 4.17 1.66
CA LEU A 83 9.98 3.78 2.78
C LEU A 83 11.04 4.86 2.97
N ARG A 84 11.34 5.21 4.21
CA ARG A 84 12.46 6.11 4.52
C ARG A 84 13.31 5.53 5.63
N THR A 85 14.58 5.29 5.36
CA THR A 85 15.53 4.80 6.36
C THR A 85 15.96 5.94 7.29
N PRO A 86 16.12 5.70 8.60
CA PRO A 86 16.68 6.68 9.53
C PRO A 86 18.18 6.91 9.28
N PRO A 87 18.75 8.02 9.76
CA PRO A 87 20.20 8.26 9.76
C PRO A 87 21.02 7.19 10.47
N THR A 88 20.40 6.48 11.42
CA THR A 88 20.96 5.38 12.22
C THR A 88 20.63 3.97 11.67
N TYR A 89 20.08 3.86 10.46
CA TYR A 89 19.78 2.55 9.84
C TYR A 89 21.05 1.66 9.81
N PRO A 90 20.97 0.36 10.15
CA PRO A 90 19.79 -0.46 10.44
C PRO A 90 19.46 -0.61 11.94
N TYR A 91 19.96 0.25 12.82
CA TYR A 91 19.69 0.13 14.26
C TYR A 91 18.27 0.55 14.63
N GLU A 92 17.68 1.45 13.87
CA GLU A 92 16.26 1.83 13.93
C GLU A 92 15.52 1.41 12.64
N PRO A 93 14.22 1.07 12.71
CA PRO A 93 13.45 0.65 11.55
C PRO A 93 13.20 1.80 10.56
N PRO A 94 12.94 1.48 9.28
CA PRO A 94 12.45 2.47 8.33
C PRO A 94 11.04 2.92 8.69
N ARG A 95 10.70 4.17 8.35
CA ARG A 95 9.31 4.63 8.29
C ARG A 95 8.68 4.17 6.98
N VAL A 96 7.39 3.81 7.02
CA VAL A 96 6.68 3.29 5.86
C VAL A 96 5.31 3.95 5.74
N LYS A 97 4.94 4.33 4.52
CA LYS A 97 3.63 4.88 4.19
C LYS A 97 3.08 4.25 2.91
N LEU A 98 1.84 3.79 2.95
CA LEU A 98 1.07 3.45 1.76
C LEU A 98 0.61 4.75 1.08
N LEU A 99 0.95 4.92 -0.19
CA LEU A 99 0.55 6.06 -1.02
C LEU A 99 -0.72 5.76 -1.82
N THR A 100 -0.93 4.50 -2.20
CA THR A 100 -2.15 4.04 -2.88
C THR A 100 -3.32 3.97 -1.90
N THR A 101 -3.95 5.11 -1.61
CA THR A 101 -5.10 5.23 -0.68
C THR A 101 -6.31 5.93 -1.29
N GLY A 102 -6.27 6.25 -2.59
CA GLY A 102 -7.32 7.01 -3.29
C GLY A 102 -7.47 8.42 -2.74
N GLY A 103 -6.36 9.11 -2.47
CA GLY A 103 -6.38 10.43 -1.82
C GLY A 103 -6.82 10.40 -0.36
N GLY A 104 -6.66 9.26 0.31
CA GLY A 104 -7.02 9.10 1.73
C GLY A 104 -8.46 8.65 1.99
N THR A 105 -9.16 8.14 0.97
CA THR A 105 -10.55 7.68 1.10
C THR A 105 -10.66 6.17 1.36
N VAL A 106 -9.61 5.39 1.10
CA VAL A 106 -9.66 3.92 1.17
C VAL A 106 -8.76 3.38 2.28
N ARG A 107 -9.35 2.62 3.21
CA ARG A 107 -8.63 1.76 4.15
C ARG A 107 -8.53 0.36 3.55
N PHE A 108 -7.38 0.03 2.97
CA PHE A 108 -7.21 -1.23 2.23
C PHE A 108 -7.15 -2.48 3.11
N ASN A 109 -6.78 -2.34 4.38
CA ASN A 109 -6.66 -3.46 5.30
C ASN A 109 -6.79 -2.93 6.74
N PRO A 110 -7.16 -3.77 7.73
CA PRO A 110 -7.04 -3.37 9.13
C PRO A 110 -5.67 -2.79 9.49
N ASN A 111 -4.59 -3.26 8.83
CA ASN A 111 -3.23 -2.77 9.01
C ASN A 111 -2.76 -1.74 7.95
N LEU A 112 -3.58 -1.39 6.95
CA LEU A 112 -3.26 -0.41 5.89
C LEU A 112 -4.31 0.71 5.88
N TYR A 113 -3.99 1.79 6.61
CA TYR A 113 -4.93 2.84 6.96
C TYR A 113 -5.14 3.83 5.81
N MET A 114 -6.28 4.53 5.84
CA MET A 114 -6.63 5.57 4.87
C MET A 114 -5.59 6.70 4.79
N ASN A 115 -4.99 7.08 5.92
CA ASN A 115 -3.93 8.10 5.96
C ASN A 115 -2.54 7.59 5.51
N GLY A 116 -2.47 6.34 5.07
CA GLY A 116 -1.26 5.67 4.62
C GLY A 116 -0.46 4.97 5.73
N LYS A 117 -0.89 5.03 7.00
CA LYS A 117 -0.19 4.31 8.08
C LYS A 117 -0.21 2.81 7.83
N VAL A 118 0.96 2.19 7.95
CA VAL A 118 1.15 0.74 7.91
C VAL A 118 1.37 0.23 9.33
N CYS A 119 0.62 -0.77 9.75
CA CYS A 119 0.75 -1.43 11.05
C CYS A 119 1.51 -2.75 10.91
N LEU A 120 2.77 -2.76 11.35
CA LEU A 120 3.63 -3.94 11.41
C LEU A 120 4.54 -3.86 12.64
N SER A 121 4.77 -4.99 13.31
CA SER A 121 5.57 -5.00 14.54
C SER A 121 7.04 -4.67 14.27
N ILE A 122 7.56 -5.15 13.14
CA ILE A 122 8.95 -4.91 12.72
C ILE A 122 9.21 -3.45 12.32
N ILE A 123 8.21 -2.58 12.22
CA ILE A 123 8.38 -1.13 12.06
C ILE A 123 7.84 -0.34 13.26
N GLY A 124 7.54 -1.04 14.37
CA GLY A 124 7.15 -0.43 15.64
C GLY A 124 5.73 0.15 15.66
N THR A 125 4.86 -0.22 14.71
CA THR A 125 3.49 0.31 14.62
C THR A 125 2.41 -0.70 14.98
N TRP A 126 2.80 -1.90 15.43
CA TRP A 126 1.90 -2.96 15.88
C TRP A 126 2.55 -3.82 16.99
N PRO A 127 1.77 -4.45 17.90
CA PRO A 127 2.31 -5.42 18.85
C PRO A 127 2.95 -6.63 18.14
N GLY A 128 4.04 -7.16 18.69
CA GLY A 128 4.71 -8.35 18.17
C GLY A 128 6.24 -8.25 18.25
N PRO A 129 6.97 -9.13 17.54
CA PRO A 129 8.43 -9.07 17.46
C PRO A 129 8.89 -7.70 16.94
N ALA A 130 9.76 -7.06 17.69
CA ALA A 130 10.30 -5.75 17.36
C ALA A 130 11.34 -5.82 16.23
N TRP A 131 11.63 -4.67 15.65
CA TRP A 131 12.75 -4.50 14.71
C TRP A 131 14.07 -4.99 15.31
N THR A 132 14.88 -5.64 14.49
CA THR A 132 16.29 -5.89 14.77
C THR A 132 17.10 -5.58 13.52
N ALA A 133 18.39 -5.27 13.67
CA ALA A 133 19.27 -4.97 12.54
C ALA A 133 19.47 -6.16 11.56
N ALA A 134 18.95 -7.34 11.90
CA ALA A 134 18.91 -8.52 11.02
C ALA A 134 17.81 -8.43 9.96
N GLN A 135 16.77 -7.62 10.19
CA GLN A 135 15.73 -7.34 9.21
C GLN A 135 16.27 -6.44 8.08
N SER A 136 15.59 -6.43 6.93
CA SER A 136 15.97 -5.64 5.74
C SER A 136 14.75 -4.94 5.13
N LEU A 137 14.98 -4.04 4.17
CA LEU A 137 13.89 -3.44 3.39
C LEU A 137 13.05 -4.52 2.67
N LEU A 138 13.69 -5.61 2.22
CA LEU A 138 12.99 -6.73 1.61
C LEU A 138 12.06 -7.42 2.61
N SER A 139 12.54 -7.72 3.83
CA SER A 139 11.70 -8.39 4.84
C SER A 139 10.50 -7.53 5.27
N VAL A 140 10.65 -6.21 5.28
CA VAL A 140 9.53 -5.27 5.48
C VAL A 140 8.51 -5.38 4.34
N LEU A 141 8.95 -5.29 3.07
CA LEU A 141 8.04 -5.38 1.92
C LEU A 141 7.34 -6.74 1.81
N VAL A 142 8.04 -7.84 2.11
CA VAL A 142 7.45 -9.18 2.18
C VAL A 142 6.42 -9.27 3.30
N SER A 143 6.72 -8.70 4.47
CA SER A 143 5.76 -8.67 5.59
C SER A 143 4.50 -7.88 5.25
N ILE A 144 4.63 -6.76 4.52
CA ILE A 144 3.50 -5.99 3.99
C ILE A 144 2.69 -6.84 3.00
N GLN A 145 3.34 -7.55 2.07
CA GLN A 145 2.66 -8.41 1.12
C GLN A 145 1.85 -9.51 1.82
N SER A 146 2.37 -10.08 2.92
CA SER A 146 1.68 -11.11 3.72
C SER A 146 0.44 -10.59 4.45
N LEU A 147 0.31 -9.29 4.71
CA LEU A 147 -0.92 -8.71 5.27
C LEU A 147 -2.09 -8.79 4.28
N MET A 148 -1.78 -8.81 2.97
CA MET A 148 -2.74 -8.88 1.88
C MET A 148 -3.18 -10.33 1.62
N ASN A 149 -3.76 -10.98 2.62
CA ASN A 149 -4.21 -12.38 2.56
C ASN A 149 -5.65 -12.52 2.02
N GLU A 150 -6.16 -13.75 1.94
CA GLU A 150 -7.48 -14.09 1.39
C GLU A 150 -8.66 -13.57 2.22
N ARG A 151 -8.47 -13.35 3.52
CA ARG A 151 -9.51 -12.98 4.50
C ARG A 151 -9.03 -11.83 5.41
N PRO A 152 -8.74 -10.64 4.85
CA PRO A 152 -8.15 -9.52 5.58
C PRO A 152 -9.02 -8.95 6.70
N TYR A 153 -10.33 -9.27 6.73
CA TYR A 153 -11.21 -8.95 7.85
C TYR A 153 -10.65 -9.46 9.19
N HIS A 154 -10.05 -10.65 9.20
CA HIS A 154 -9.50 -11.26 10.42
C HIS A 154 -8.16 -10.66 10.87
N ASN A 155 -7.61 -9.68 10.14
CA ASN A 155 -6.41 -8.98 10.58
C ASN A 155 -6.70 -7.99 11.74
N GLU A 156 -7.96 -7.60 11.96
CA GLU A 156 -8.36 -6.76 13.09
C GLU A 156 -8.42 -7.59 14.38
N PRO A 157 -7.75 -7.18 15.48
CA PRO A 157 -7.81 -7.91 16.75
C PRO A 157 -9.23 -8.07 17.28
N GLY A 158 -9.60 -9.28 17.69
CA GLY A 158 -10.96 -9.60 18.16
C GLY A 158 -11.94 -9.93 17.04
N TYR A 159 -11.50 -9.93 15.78
CA TYR A 159 -12.30 -10.29 14.60
C TYR A 159 -11.91 -11.66 14.05
N GLU A 160 -11.31 -12.55 14.87
CA GLU A 160 -10.96 -13.92 14.48
C GLU A 160 -12.21 -14.73 14.10
N LYS A 161 -13.36 -14.36 14.65
CA LYS A 161 -14.68 -14.83 14.23
C LYS A 161 -15.46 -13.67 13.61
N GLU A 162 -16.26 -13.97 12.60
CA GLU A 162 -17.15 -12.97 12.02
C GLU A 162 -18.23 -12.55 13.03
N MET A 163 -18.41 -11.23 13.20
CA MET A 163 -19.43 -10.68 14.10
C MET A 163 -20.84 -10.88 13.54
N GLU A 164 -20.94 -10.91 12.21
CA GLU A 164 -22.14 -11.24 11.45
C GLU A 164 -21.76 -12.22 10.34
N VAL A 165 -22.65 -13.17 10.03
CA VAL A 165 -22.41 -14.13 8.96
C VAL A 165 -22.21 -13.41 7.62
N GLY A 166 -21.09 -13.68 6.96
CA GLY A 166 -20.71 -13.08 5.68
C GLY A 166 -20.03 -11.70 5.81
N ALA A 167 -19.64 -11.28 7.02
CA ALA A 167 -18.96 -10.00 7.21
C ALA A 167 -17.61 -9.95 6.49
N ALA A 168 -16.82 -11.05 6.50
CA ALA A 168 -15.55 -11.07 5.79
C ALA A 168 -15.77 -11.08 4.26
N ASP A 169 -16.82 -11.74 3.76
CA ASP A 169 -17.14 -11.74 2.33
C ASP A 169 -17.52 -10.33 1.84
N LYS A 170 -18.37 -9.61 2.59
CA LYS A 170 -18.71 -8.21 2.29
C LYS A 170 -17.48 -7.31 2.31
N TYR A 171 -16.56 -7.53 3.27
CA TYR A 171 -15.31 -6.79 3.33
C TYR A 171 -14.41 -7.11 2.13
N ASN A 172 -14.33 -8.38 1.72
CA ASN A 172 -13.60 -8.80 0.52
C ASN A 172 -14.15 -8.16 -0.75
N ASP A 173 -15.48 -8.06 -0.90
CA ASP A 173 -16.11 -7.40 -2.04
C ASP A 173 -15.72 -5.91 -2.13
N ILE A 174 -15.69 -5.21 -0.98
CA ILE A 174 -15.19 -3.83 -0.89
C ILE A 174 -13.73 -3.74 -1.32
N ILE A 175 -12.85 -4.57 -0.74
CA ILE A 175 -11.42 -4.53 -1.06
C ILE A 175 -11.16 -4.90 -2.52
N ALA A 176 -11.89 -5.85 -3.10
CA ALA A 176 -11.76 -6.24 -4.49
C ALA A 176 -12.16 -5.09 -5.45
N TYR A 177 -13.27 -4.41 -5.14
CA TYR A 177 -13.69 -3.22 -5.87
C TYR A 177 -12.63 -2.12 -5.80
N GLU A 178 -12.19 -1.77 -4.60
CA GLU A 178 -11.23 -0.69 -4.37
C GLU A 178 -9.84 -1.01 -4.94
N THR A 179 -9.46 -2.29 -4.96
CA THR A 179 -8.24 -2.75 -5.62
C THR A 179 -8.27 -2.44 -7.12
N LEU A 180 -9.37 -2.78 -7.81
CA LEU A 180 -9.49 -2.48 -9.24
C LEU A 180 -9.65 -0.97 -9.51
N ARG A 181 -10.44 -0.27 -8.68
CA ARG A 181 -10.76 1.15 -8.87
C ARG A 181 -9.56 2.06 -8.61
N VAL A 182 -8.82 1.80 -7.53
CA VAL A 182 -7.73 2.66 -7.05
C VAL A 182 -6.39 2.02 -7.34
N ALA A 183 -6.13 0.84 -6.79
CA ALA A 183 -4.81 0.21 -6.90
C ALA A 183 -4.46 -0.26 -8.32
N VAL A 184 -5.43 -0.34 -9.24
CA VAL A 184 -5.19 -0.59 -10.66
C VAL A 184 -5.48 0.66 -11.50
N CYS A 185 -6.74 1.09 -11.60
CA CYS A 185 -7.10 2.15 -12.56
C CYS A 185 -6.47 3.51 -12.19
N GLU A 186 -6.62 3.98 -10.96
CA GLU A 186 -6.06 5.28 -10.55
C GLU A 186 -4.52 5.27 -10.57
N THR A 187 -3.90 4.17 -10.14
CA THR A 187 -2.46 3.95 -10.28
C THR A 187 -2.02 4.13 -11.74
N MET A 188 -2.70 3.48 -12.69
CA MET A 188 -2.33 3.51 -14.11
C MET A 188 -2.82 4.75 -14.85
N GLU A 189 -3.69 5.56 -14.27
CA GLU A 189 -3.99 6.90 -14.77
C GLU A 189 -2.90 7.91 -14.38
N ASN A 190 -2.24 7.68 -13.23
CA ASN A 190 -1.26 8.61 -12.66
C ASN A 190 0.20 8.11 -12.66
N PHE A 191 0.47 6.94 -13.25
CA PHE A 191 1.76 6.24 -13.14
C PHE A 191 2.97 7.07 -13.63
N SER A 192 2.75 8.06 -14.50
CA SER A 192 3.82 8.89 -15.07
C SER A 192 4.23 10.08 -14.20
N THR A 193 3.38 10.49 -13.26
CA THR A 193 3.62 11.68 -12.42
C THR A 193 3.92 11.35 -10.97
N GLN A 194 3.45 10.19 -10.48
CA GLN A 194 3.56 9.83 -9.05
C GLN A 194 4.67 8.81 -8.73
N TYR A 195 5.33 8.25 -9.75
CA TYR A 195 6.29 7.16 -9.60
C TYR A 195 7.66 7.53 -10.16
N PRO A 196 8.77 7.11 -9.51
CA PRO A 196 10.09 7.26 -10.08
C PRO A 196 10.21 6.55 -11.43
N ALA A 197 11.03 7.11 -12.32
CA ALA A 197 11.22 6.61 -13.68
C ALA A 197 11.61 5.10 -13.72
N MET A 198 12.37 4.65 -12.71
CA MET A 198 12.77 3.25 -12.55
C MET A 198 11.60 2.29 -12.35
N LEU A 199 10.49 2.73 -11.75
CA LEU A 199 9.30 1.90 -11.52
C LEU A 199 8.26 2.03 -12.65
N THR A 200 8.29 3.12 -13.42
CA THR A 200 7.33 3.37 -14.51
C THR A 200 7.31 2.23 -15.55
N LYS A 201 8.49 1.74 -15.97
CA LYS A 201 8.56 0.66 -16.98
C LYS A 201 8.04 -0.69 -16.44
N PRO A 202 8.49 -1.19 -15.26
CA PRO A 202 7.89 -2.36 -14.64
C PRO A 202 6.37 -2.26 -14.45
N LEU A 203 5.86 -1.11 -13.97
CA LEU A 203 4.42 -0.87 -13.79
C LEU A 203 3.64 -1.04 -15.09
N LYS A 204 4.08 -0.39 -16.17
CA LYS A 204 3.44 -0.55 -17.49
C LYS A 204 3.41 -2.00 -17.94
N GLN A 205 4.52 -2.71 -17.77
CA GLN A 205 4.62 -4.11 -18.20
C GLN A 205 3.67 -5.00 -17.40
N LEU A 206 3.70 -4.89 -16.06
CA LEU A 206 2.78 -5.62 -15.17
C LEU A 206 1.32 -5.38 -15.53
N PHE A 207 0.96 -4.12 -15.80
CA PHE A 207 -0.40 -3.77 -16.18
C PHE A 207 -0.81 -4.37 -17.53
N ARG A 208 0.03 -4.22 -18.57
CA ARG A 208 -0.25 -4.77 -19.91
C ARG A 208 -0.46 -6.28 -19.87
N ASP A 209 0.38 -6.99 -19.12
CA ASP A 209 0.31 -8.44 -19.02
C ASP A 209 -0.97 -8.92 -18.29
N ARG A 210 -1.52 -8.08 -17.40
CA ARG A 210 -2.69 -8.41 -16.58
C ARG A 210 -3.99 -7.76 -17.04
N ILE A 211 -3.98 -6.93 -18.09
CA ILE A 211 -5.20 -6.23 -18.52
C ILE A 211 -6.39 -7.13 -18.85
N PRO A 212 -6.22 -8.31 -19.50
CA PRO A 212 -7.34 -9.21 -19.75
C PRO A 212 -7.90 -9.80 -18.44
N PHE A 213 -7.03 -10.04 -17.47
CA PHE A 213 -7.42 -10.51 -16.14
C PHE A 213 -8.23 -9.44 -15.40
N TYR A 214 -7.79 -8.18 -15.39
CA TYR A 214 -8.53 -7.10 -14.71
C TYR A 214 -9.93 -6.91 -15.30
N ILE A 215 -10.05 -6.90 -16.64
CA ILE A 215 -11.35 -6.77 -17.31
C ILE A 215 -12.25 -7.96 -16.96
N THR A 216 -11.75 -9.19 -17.09
CA THR A 216 -12.52 -10.40 -16.76
C THR A 216 -13.00 -10.38 -15.31
N ARG A 217 -12.11 -10.05 -14.37
CA ARG A 217 -12.45 -9.99 -12.95
C ARG A 217 -13.47 -8.90 -12.65
N ALA A 218 -13.32 -7.71 -13.23
CA ALA A 218 -14.29 -6.64 -13.07
C ALA A 218 -15.66 -7.01 -13.64
N THR A 219 -15.72 -7.66 -14.81
CA THR A 219 -16.97 -8.16 -15.41
C THR A 219 -17.65 -9.17 -14.50
N GLN A 220 -16.93 -10.19 -14.01
CA GLN A 220 -17.50 -11.21 -13.13
C GLN A 220 -18.05 -10.62 -11.83
N LEU A 221 -17.34 -9.65 -11.24
CA LEU A 221 -17.82 -8.96 -10.03
C LEU A 221 -19.03 -8.08 -10.34
N SER A 222 -19.06 -7.42 -11.51
CA SER A 222 -20.18 -6.56 -11.91
C SER A 222 -21.51 -7.29 -11.97
N GLU A 223 -21.52 -8.54 -12.45
CA GLU A 223 -22.73 -9.37 -12.57
C GLU A 223 -23.42 -9.59 -11.21
N ARG A 224 -22.64 -9.59 -10.14
CA ARG A 224 -23.12 -9.83 -8.77
C ARG A 224 -23.28 -8.58 -7.93
N LEU A 225 -22.50 -7.53 -8.17
CA LEU A 225 -22.30 -6.44 -7.20
C LEU A 225 -22.60 -5.05 -7.76
N ASP A 226 -22.64 -4.85 -9.09
CA ASP A 226 -22.79 -3.50 -9.65
C ASP A 226 -24.07 -2.80 -9.17
N GLY A 227 -23.95 -1.53 -8.80
CA GLY A 227 -25.04 -0.72 -8.23
C GLY A 227 -25.39 -1.04 -6.77
N GLN A 228 -24.88 -2.13 -6.19
CA GLN A 228 -25.10 -2.45 -4.78
C GLN A 228 -24.24 -1.57 -3.87
N THR A 229 -24.66 -1.44 -2.62
CA THR A 229 -23.93 -0.68 -1.60
C THR A 229 -23.63 -1.58 -0.41
N SER A 230 -22.35 -1.61 -0.02
CA SER A 230 -21.89 -2.24 1.21
C SER A 230 -21.38 -1.19 2.19
N GLN A 231 -21.39 -1.51 3.47
CA GLN A 231 -20.78 -0.67 4.50
C GLN A 231 -19.48 -1.32 4.96
N ASP A 232 -18.39 -0.56 4.94
CA ASP A 232 -17.12 -0.98 5.51
C ASP A 232 -17.25 -1.02 7.04
N VAL A 233 -17.10 -2.21 7.62
CA VAL A 233 -17.23 -2.46 9.05
C VAL A 233 -16.22 -1.67 9.90
N PHE A 234 -15.05 -1.34 9.35
CA PHE A 234 -13.97 -0.72 10.12
C PHE A 234 -13.91 0.80 9.99
N THR A 235 -14.48 1.36 8.92
CA THR A 235 -14.54 2.82 8.71
C THR A 235 -15.95 3.37 8.86
N GLY A 236 -16.97 2.54 8.78
CA GLY A 236 -18.38 2.94 8.73
C GLY A 236 -18.81 3.55 7.39
N ASN A 237 -17.88 3.73 6.45
CA ASN A 237 -18.14 4.34 5.15
C ASN A 237 -19.00 3.42 4.29
N LYS A 238 -19.91 4.01 3.52
CA LYS A 238 -20.69 3.29 2.52
C LYS A 238 -19.96 3.33 1.18
N VAL A 239 -19.86 2.16 0.55
CA VAL A 239 -19.23 1.98 -0.77
C VAL A 239 -20.29 1.47 -1.73
N THR A 240 -20.62 2.27 -2.73
CA THR A 240 -21.47 1.85 -3.84
C THR A 240 -20.60 1.37 -4.98
N PHE A 241 -20.80 0.14 -5.41
CA PHE A 241 -20.00 -0.49 -6.45
C PHE A 241 -20.41 0.01 -7.83
N ASN A 242 -19.43 0.47 -8.61
CA ASN A 242 -19.60 0.85 -10.00
C ASN A 242 -18.49 0.17 -10.84
N PHE A 243 -18.63 -1.14 -11.01
CA PHE A 243 -17.72 -1.95 -11.82
C PHE A 243 -17.83 -1.59 -13.31
N ASN A 244 -18.99 -1.14 -13.78
CA ASN A 244 -19.14 -0.64 -15.15
C ASN A 244 -18.16 0.51 -15.45
N SER A 245 -18.06 1.50 -14.56
CA SER A 245 -17.07 2.57 -14.68
C SER A 245 -15.63 2.06 -14.60
N VAL A 246 -15.34 1.06 -13.75
CA VAL A 246 -14.03 0.42 -13.69
C VAL A 246 -13.67 -0.26 -15.02
N ILE A 247 -14.61 -0.99 -15.63
CA ILE A 247 -14.41 -1.66 -16.92
C ILE A 247 -14.13 -0.63 -18.02
N GLU A 248 -14.91 0.46 -18.09
CA GLU A 248 -14.68 1.54 -19.06
C GLU A 248 -13.28 2.15 -18.91
N ARG A 249 -12.83 2.41 -17.67
CA ARG A 249 -11.48 2.92 -17.38
C ARG A 249 -10.39 1.94 -17.83
N LEU A 250 -10.54 0.65 -17.52
CA LEU A 250 -9.61 -0.39 -17.97
C LEU A 250 -9.53 -0.48 -19.49
N GLN A 251 -10.66 -0.41 -20.19
CA GLN A 251 -10.70 -0.41 -21.65
C GLN A 251 -10.01 0.82 -22.25
N LYS A 252 -10.18 2.00 -21.64
CA LYS A 252 -9.47 3.22 -22.05
C LYS A 252 -7.96 3.08 -21.82
N LEU A 253 -7.54 2.59 -20.66
CA LEU A 253 -6.13 2.37 -20.33
C LEU A 253 -5.46 1.36 -21.26
N LYS A 254 -6.20 0.33 -21.70
CA LYS A 254 -5.73 -0.65 -22.70
C LYS A 254 -5.28 -0.01 -24.01
N GLN A 255 -5.93 1.09 -24.40
CA GLN A 255 -5.64 1.77 -25.66
C GLN A 255 -4.47 2.75 -25.53
N THR A 256 -4.18 3.23 -24.31
CA THR A 256 -3.22 4.31 -24.07
C THR A 256 -1.88 3.85 -23.50
N ILE A 257 -1.80 2.66 -22.89
CA ILE A 257 -0.58 2.12 -22.27
C ILE A 257 -0.05 0.94 -23.05
#